data_AF-A0A8F6SBI4-F1
#
_entry.id   AF-A0A8F6SBI4-F1
#
_cell.length_a   1.000
_cell.length_b   1.000
_cell.length_c   1.000
_cell.angle_alpha   90.00
_cell.angle_beta   90.00
_cell.angle_gamma   90.00
#
_symmetry.space_group_name_H-M   'P 1'
#
loop_
_entity.id
_entity.type
_entity.pdbx_description
1 polymer ?
#
loop_
_entity_poly.entity_id
_entity_poly.type
_entity_poly.pdbx_seq_one_letter_code
_entity_poly.pdbx_strand_id
1 'polypeptide(L)'
;MSDAAKKITVNRVLLLLVVLTLLAVALPFINYAPNRLVSGEGRQLWEIWPATIWMLTGAGCALFTLCFVPGKRGSVLTLMMAQTLFIVMLWGVGRAATQLAQEGSPLARTSLGSGLWLGLGLMLLACSDAIRRITVGPLWRWLLHAQIVIVPLALLFSGTFDNLSLLKEYTNRQDVFDAALVQHLMLLAGTVLPALAIGLPLGVWCYFSASRQGPVFTVLNVIQTIPSVALFGLLIAPLAGLVKQFPWLAAFGVAGTGMTPALIALVLYALLPLVRGVVAGLNQVPRDVLESAKAMGMSSGQRFRHVQLPLALPVFLRSLRVVMVQTVGMAVVAALIGAGGFGALVFQGLLSSAIDLVLLGVIPVIALAVVIDALFDLWIAFLKGATDD
;
A
#
# COMPACT_ATOMS: atom_id res chain seq x y z
N MET A 1 43.31 -32.48 13.16
CA MET A 1 43.22 -31.64 11.94
C MET A 1 41.92 -32.05 11.25
N SER A 2 40.81 -31.41 11.61
CA SER A 2 40.19 -30.30 10.88
C SER A 2 39.64 -30.74 9.52
N ASP A 3 38.37 -31.17 9.50
CA ASP A 3 37.58 -31.10 8.28
C ASP A 3 36.12 -30.75 8.61
N ALA A 4 35.93 -29.58 9.23
CA ALA A 4 34.64 -28.94 9.27
C ALA A 4 34.48 -28.17 7.94
N ALA A 5 34.11 -28.87 6.87
CA ALA A 5 33.70 -28.27 5.62
C ALA A 5 32.61 -27.24 5.93
N LYS A 6 32.98 -25.96 5.89
CA LYS A 6 32.14 -24.82 6.23
C LYS A 6 31.02 -24.77 5.19
N LYS A 7 29.87 -25.40 5.46
CA LYS A 7 28.72 -25.43 4.55
C LYS A 7 28.44 -24.01 4.07
N ILE A 8 28.63 -23.76 2.78
CA ILE A 8 28.34 -22.47 2.16
C ILE A 8 26.85 -22.23 2.29
N THR A 9 26.46 -21.26 3.12
CA THR A 9 25.06 -20.86 3.27
C THR A 9 24.76 -19.75 2.27
N VAL A 10 23.85 -20.02 1.34
CA VAL A 10 23.44 -19.07 0.29
C VAL A 10 22.10 -18.43 0.65
N ASN A 11 22.03 -17.09 0.61
CA ASN A 11 20.76 -16.37 0.69
C ASN A 11 20.01 -16.51 -0.65
N ARG A 12 19.14 -17.52 -0.73
CA ARG A 12 18.34 -17.82 -1.94
C ARG A 12 17.40 -16.69 -2.35
N VAL A 13 16.86 -15.94 -1.38
CA VAL A 13 15.97 -14.81 -1.64
C VAL A 13 16.73 -13.69 -2.32
N LEU A 14 17.88 -13.29 -1.74
CA LEU A 14 18.73 -12.28 -2.35
C LEU A 14 19.24 -12.72 -3.72
N LEU A 15 19.63 -13.98 -3.88
CA LEU A 15 20.09 -14.51 -5.17
C LEU A 15 19.02 -14.37 -6.27
N LEU A 16 17.76 -14.71 -5.95
CA LEU A 16 16.64 -14.50 -6.89
C LEU A 16 16.47 -13.02 -7.23
N LEU A 17 16.50 -12.13 -6.23
CA LEU A 17 16.39 -10.68 -6.45
C LEU A 17 17.54 -10.14 -7.31
N VAL A 18 18.77 -10.65 -7.15
CA VAL A 18 19.92 -10.29 -7.99
C VAL A 18 19.71 -10.71 -9.43
N VAL A 19 19.26 -11.96 -9.67
CA VAL A 19 18.96 -12.44 -11.03
C VAL A 19 17.88 -11.58 -11.68
N LEU A 20 16.79 -11.28 -10.97
CA LEU A 20 15.73 -10.41 -11.46
C LEU A 20 16.23 -8.98 -11.72
N THR A 21 17.17 -8.48 -10.90
CA THR A 21 17.76 -7.14 -11.09
C THR A 21 18.60 -7.11 -12.36
N LEU A 22 19.39 -8.16 -12.63
CA LEU A 22 20.16 -8.26 -13.88
C LEU A 22 19.25 -8.29 -15.12
N LEU A 23 18.09 -8.95 -15.04
CA LEU A 23 17.09 -8.91 -16.11
C LEU A 23 16.45 -7.52 -16.24
N ALA A 24 16.17 -6.85 -15.12
CA ALA A 24 15.60 -5.50 -15.11
C ALA A 24 16.51 -4.46 -15.76
N VAL A 25 17.83 -4.64 -15.65
CA VAL A 25 18.84 -3.77 -16.27
C VAL A 25 18.74 -3.76 -17.80
N ALA A 26 18.23 -4.82 -18.43
CA ALA A 26 18.00 -4.88 -19.87
C ALA A 26 16.77 -4.04 -20.33
N LEU A 27 15.91 -3.62 -19.41
CA LEU A 27 14.73 -2.82 -19.72
C LEU A 27 15.06 -1.32 -19.72
N PRO A 28 14.25 -0.48 -20.41
CA PRO A 28 14.44 0.96 -20.42
C PRO A 28 14.49 1.58 -19.02
N PHE A 29 15.50 2.42 -18.77
CA PHE A 29 15.65 3.18 -17.53
C PHE A 29 14.72 4.40 -17.51
N ILE A 30 14.60 5.07 -18.65
CA ILE A 30 13.66 6.19 -18.88
C ILE A 30 12.98 6.00 -20.22
N ASN A 31 11.87 6.70 -20.43
CA ASN A 31 11.31 6.92 -21.75
C ASN A 31 11.37 8.40 -22.08
N TYR A 32 11.90 8.73 -23.26
CA TYR A 32 12.02 10.11 -23.72
C TYR A 32 11.10 10.34 -24.92
N ALA A 33 10.25 11.37 -24.85
CA ALA A 33 9.38 11.79 -25.94
C ALA A 33 9.62 13.29 -26.23
N PRO A 34 9.86 13.70 -27.50
CA PRO A 34 10.06 15.10 -27.84
C PRO A 34 8.87 16.03 -27.54
N ASN A 35 7.66 15.48 -27.51
CA ASN A 35 6.42 16.18 -27.17
C ASN A 35 5.31 15.17 -26.82
N ARG A 36 4.06 15.64 -26.62
CA ARG A 36 2.91 14.79 -26.30
C ARG A 36 2.34 13.97 -27.47
N LEU A 37 2.76 14.25 -28.71
CA LEU A 37 2.22 13.64 -29.93
C LEU A 37 3.08 12.45 -30.40
N VAL A 38 4.35 12.44 -30.04
CA VAL A 38 5.31 11.39 -30.43
C VAL A 38 5.44 10.38 -29.29
N SER A 39 5.38 9.09 -29.64
CA SER A 39 5.62 8.00 -28.69
C SER A 39 7.02 8.09 -28.09
N GLY A 40 7.13 7.83 -26.79
CA GLY A 40 8.42 7.84 -26.11
C GLY A 40 9.30 6.66 -26.54
N GLU A 41 10.57 6.94 -26.77
CA GLU A 41 11.60 5.92 -26.97
C GLU A 41 12.22 5.55 -25.63
N GLY A 42 12.23 4.27 -25.32
CA GLY A 42 12.88 3.74 -24.12
C GLY A 42 14.39 3.80 -24.26
N ARG A 43 15.06 4.42 -23.30
CA ARG A 43 16.53 4.49 -23.25
C ARG A 43 17.06 3.74 -22.04
N GLN A 44 18.08 2.91 -22.26
CA GLN A 44 18.78 2.24 -21.16
C GLN A 44 19.77 3.20 -20.48
N LEU A 45 20.23 2.83 -19.28
CA LEU A 45 21.11 3.69 -18.50
C LEU A 45 22.46 3.96 -19.20
N TRP A 46 23.01 2.96 -19.88
CA TRP A 46 24.28 3.09 -20.60
C TRP A 46 24.19 3.87 -21.92
N GLU A 47 22.99 3.98 -22.50
CA GLU A 47 22.78 4.83 -23.68
C GLU A 47 22.82 6.32 -23.31
N ILE A 48 22.45 6.65 -22.07
CA ILE A 48 22.53 8.01 -21.53
C ILE A 48 23.96 8.29 -21.06
N TRP A 49 24.52 7.38 -20.27
CA TRP A 49 25.87 7.50 -19.71
C TRP A 49 26.65 6.19 -19.90
N PRO A 50 27.49 6.08 -20.96
CA PRO A 50 28.20 4.84 -21.30
C PRO A 50 29.05 4.25 -20.16
N ALA A 51 29.61 5.10 -19.29
CA ALA A 51 30.40 4.67 -18.14
C ALA A 51 29.61 3.87 -17.09
N THR A 52 28.27 3.94 -17.09
CA THR A 52 27.42 3.25 -16.10
C THR A 52 27.45 1.73 -16.22
N ILE A 53 27.90 1.16 -17.36
CA ILE A 53 28.07 -0.28 -17.53
C ILE A 53 29.00 -0.85 -16.45
N TRP A 54 30.10 -0.16 -16.16
CA TRP A 54 31.06 -0.58 -15.12
C TRP A 54 30.47 -0.46 -13.71
N MET A 55 29.64 0.55 -13.47
CA MET A 55 28.93 0.71 -12.20
C MET A 55 27.90 -0.40 -11.99
N LEU A 56 27.12 -0.73 -13.02
CA LEU A 56 26.11 -1.78 -12.99
C LEU A 56 26.73 -3.17 -12.79
N THR A 57 27.82 -3.46 -13.49
CA THR A 57 28.57 -4.73 -13.33
C THR A 57 29.17 -4.82 -11.92
N GLY A 58 29.80 -3.74 -11.42
CA GLY A 58 30.32 -3.67 -10.06
C GLY A 58 29.22 -3.87 -9.00
N ALA A 59 28.09 -3.18 -9.13
CA ALA A 59 26.94 -3.31 -8.24
C ALA A 59 26.34 -4.73 -8.26
N GLY A 60 26.19 -5.31 -9.46
CA GLY A 60 25.70 -6.68 -9.64
C GLY A 60 26.63 -7.71 -9.01
N CYS A 61 27.95 -7.58 -9.21
CA CYS A 61 28.94 -8.43 -8.57
C CYS A 61 28.90 -8.28 -7.04
N ALA A 62 28.82 -7.05 -6.54
CA ALA A 62 28.76 -6.79 -5.10
C ALA A 62 27.50 -7.43 -4.48
N LEU A 63 26.31 -7.23 -5.05
CA LEU A 63 25.09 -7.89 -4.58
C LEU A 63 25.19 -9.42 -4.66
N PHE A 64 25.78 -9.96 -5.73
CA PHE A 64 25.99 -11.40 -5.88
C PHE A 64 26.92 -11.96 -4.81
N THR A 65 28.02 -11.27 -4.47
CA THR A 65 28.91 -11.72 -3.39
C THR A 65 28.22 -11.71 -2.02
N LEU A 66 27.33 -10.75 -1.77
CA LEU A 66 26.55 -10.66 -0.54
C LEU A 66 25.58 -11.84 -0.36
N CYS A 67 25.20 -12.55 -1.42
CA CYS A 67 24.43 -13.79 -1.33
C CYS A 67 25.13 -14.88 -0.50
N PHE A 68 26.46 -14.82 -0.40
CA PHE A 68 27.28 -15.82 0.28
C PHE A 68 27.77 -15.36 1.67
N VAL A 69 27.44 -14.14 2.09
CA VAL A 69 27.85 -13.62 3.40
C VAL A 69 26.79 -13.98 4.46
N PRO A 70 27.09 -14.90 5.40
CA PRO A 70 26.10 -15.35 6.37
C PRO A 70 25.82 -14.33 7.48
N GLY A 71 24.66 -14.53 8.12
CA GLY A 71 24.31 -13.89 9.37
C GLY A 71 23.96 -12.41 9.25
N LYS A 72 23.83 -11.75 10.41
CA LYS A 72 23.39 -10.36 10.54
C LYS A 72 24.28 -9.38 9.76
N ARG A 73 25.60 -9.62 9.72
CA ARG A 73 26.55 -8.78 8.98
C ARG A 73 26.25 -8.76 7.49
N GLY A 74 25.99 -9.94 6.89
CA GLY A 74 25.58 -10.03 5.48
C GLY A 74 24.31 -9.25 5.21
N SER A 75 23.27 -9.41 6.06
CA SER A 75 22.01 -8.67 5.91
C SER A 75 22.17 -7.15 6.05
N VAL A 76 23.01 -6.67 6.98
CA VAL A 76 23.29 -5.22 7.09
C VAL A 76 23.98 -4.71 5.83
N LEU A 77 24.99 -5.41 5.32
CA LEU A 77 25.66 -5.02 4.07
C LEU A 77 24.70 -5.06 2.86
N THR A 78 23.81 -6.06 2.79
CA THR A 78 22.75 -6.12 1.79
C THR A 78 21.82 -4.91 1.87
N LEU A 79 21.39 -4.54 3.08
CA LEU A 79 20.53 -3.37 3.27
C LEU A 79 21.23 -2.08 2.79
N MET A 80 22.49 -1.87 3.21
CA MET A 80 23.26 -0.68 2.81
C MET A 80 23.45 -0.61 1.29
N MET A 81 23.81 -1.74 0.65
CA MET A 81 24.00 -1.80 -0.80
C MET A 81 22.68 -1.57 -1.55
N ALA A 82 21.62 -2.31 -1.20
CA ALA A 82 20.32 -2.19 -1.86
C ALA A 82 19.72 -0.79 -1.71
N GLN A 83 19.83 -0.19 -0.53
CA GLN A 83 19.38 1.19 -0.30
C GLN A 83 20.21 2.20 -1.07
N THR A 84 21.53 2.02 -1.15
CA THR A 84 22.40 2.89 -1.95
C THR A 84 22.00 2.83 -3.42
N LEU A 85 21.79 1.62 -3.96
CA LEU A 85 21.34 1.45 -5.34
C LEU A 85 19.96 2.06 -5.59
N PHE A 86 19.02 1.88 -4.66
CA PHE A 86 17.70 2.52 -4.71
C PHE A 86 17.80 4.05 -4.80
N ILE A 87 18.64 4.66 -3.96
CA ILE A 87 18.88 6.11 -3.95
C ILE A 87 19.56 6.57 -5.25
N VAL A 88 20.59 5.85 -5.71
CA VAL A 88 21.34 6.18 -6.93
C VAL A 88 20.43 6.08 -8.16
N MET A 89 19.54 5.10 -8.22
CA MET A 89 18.56 4.98 -9.32
C MET A 89 17.58 6.16 -9.33
N LEU A 90 17.06 6.57 -8.18
CA LEU A 90 16.19 7.75 -8.06
C LEU A 90 16.93 9.02 -8.46
N TRP A 91 18.11 9.27 -7.87
CA TRP A 91 18.91 10.44 -8.22
C TRP A 91 19.29 10.45 -9.72
N GLY A 92 19.66 9.29 -10.25
CA GLY A 92 20.02 9.11 -11.66
C GLY A 92 18.89 9.45 -12.62
N VAL A 93 17.63 9.08 -12.31
CA VAL A 93 16.50 9.42 -13.17
C VAL A 93 16.21 10.92 -13.18
N GLY A 94 16.34 11.60 -12.03
CA GLY A 94 16.19 13.05 -11.96
C GLY A 94 17.27 13.77 -12.77
N ARG A 95 18.53 13.32 -12.66
CA ARG A 95 19.65 13.84 -13.45
C ARG A 95 19.47 13.61 -14.94
N ALA A 96 19.05 12.41 -15.34
CA ALA A 96 18.79 12.09 -16.74
C ALA A 96 17.68 12.97 -17.32
N ALA A 97 16.62 13.21 -16.56
CA ALA A 97 15.53 14.09 -16.96
C ALA A 97 15.98 15.55 -17.14
N THR A 98 16.78 16.08 -16.20
CA THR A 98 17.32 17.44 -16.32
C THR A 98 18.26 17.58 -17.51
N GLN A 99 19.16 16.61 -17.75
CA GLN A 99 20.07 16.64 -18.90
C GLN A 99 19.30 16.64 -20.24
N LEU A 100 18.36 15.70 -20.39
CA LEU A 100 17.56 15.59 -21.62
C LEU A 100 16.63 16.79 -21.83
N ALA A 101 16.18 17.45 -20.76
CA ALA A 101 15.40 18.67 -20.86
C ALA A 101 16.23 19.87 -21.36
N GLN A 102 17.53 19.90 -21.04
CA GLN A 102 18.45 20.96 -21.49
C GLN A 102 18.90 20.76 -22.95
N GLU A 103 19.13 19.52 -23.35
CA GLU A 103 19.55 19.18 -24.72
C GLU A 103 18.37 19.11 -25.71
N GLY A 104 17.16 18.87 -25.19
CA GLY A 104 15.96 18.63 -25.97
C GLY A 104 15.09 19.86 -26.22
N SER A 105 13.86 19.59 -26.70
CA SER A 105 12.82 20.61 -26.85
C SER A 105 12.26 21.02 -25.48
N PRO A 106 11.82 22.28 -25.27
CA PRO A 106 11.08 22.68 -24.07
C PRO A 106 9.80 21.85 -23.82
N LEU A 107 9.25 21.26 -24.88
CA LEU A 107 8.06 20.40 -24.82
C LEU A 107 8.39 18.92 -24.52
N ALA A 108 9.67 18.58 -24.38
CA ALA A 108 10.10 17.21 -24.16
C ALA A 108 9.62 16.67 -22.81
N ARG A 109 9.32 15.37 -22.82
CA ARG A 109 8.84 14.61 -21.67
C ARG A 109 9.79 13.45 -21.41
N THR A 110 10.28 13.41 -20.17
CA THR A 110 11.05 12.28 -19.67
C THR A 110 10.24 11.59 -18.58
N SER A 111 9.79 10.37 -18.88
CA SER A 111 9.02 9.55 -17.95
C SER A 111 9.85 8.35 -17.46
N LEU A 112 9.38 7.75 -16.38
CA LEU A 112 10.04 6.63 -15.72
C LEU A 112 9.93 5.36 -16.58
N GLY A 113 11.07 4.71 -16.86
CA GLY A 113 11.13 3.48 -17.64
C GLY A 113 10.72 2.24 -16.84
N SER A 114 10.39 1.14 -17.54
CA SER A 114 9.99 -0.12 -16.90
C SER A 114 11.12 -0.78 -16.11
N GLY A 115 12.37 -0.66 -16.57
CA GLY A 115 13.56 -1.14 -15.87
C GLY A 115 13.80 -0.39 -14.56
N LEU A 116 13.56 0.92 -14.54
CA LEU A 116 13.62 1.70 -13.31
C LEU A 116 12.52 1.29 -12.32
N TRP A 117 11.26 1.19 -12.75
CA TRP A 117 10.16 0.74 -11.88
C TRP A 117 10.43 -0.62 -11.25
N LEU A 118 10.84 -1.58 -12.07
CA LEU A 118 11.17 -2.92 -11.62
C LEU A 118 12.38 -2.91 -10.67
N GLY A 119 13.44 -2.19 -11.03
CA GLY A 119 14.64 -2.06 -10.20
C GLY A 119 14.37 -1.42 -8.83
N LEU A 120 13.57 -0.35 -8.78
CA LEU A 120 13.15 0.28 -7.52
C LEU A 120 12.38 -0.72 -6.64
N GLY A 121 11.44 -1.47 -7.22
CA GLY A 121 10.70 -2.52 -6.51
C GLY A 121 11.60 -3.63 -5.97
N LEU A 122 12.54 -4.12 -6.79
CA LEU A 122 13.48 -5.17 -6.40
C LEU A 122 14.42 -4.72 -5.29
N MET A 123 14.92 -3.48 -5.33
CA MET A 123 15.76 -2.93 -4.27
C MET A 123 14.97 -2.76 -2.96
N LEU A 124 13.71 -2.31 -3.02
CA LEU A 124 12.83 -2.23 -1.84
C LEU A 124 12.55 -3.62 -1.24
N LEU A 125 12.35 -4.64 -2.07
CA LEU A 125 12.21 -6.03 -1.63
C LEU A 125 13.50 -6.56 -0.98
N ALA A 126 14.66 -6.25 -1.56
CA ALA A 126 15.96 -6.64 -0.98
C ALA A 126 16.19 -5.96 0.39
N CYS A 127 15.87 -4.67 0.51
CA CYS A 127 15.87 -3.97 1.79
C CYS A 127 14.92 -4.62 2.80
N SER A 128 13.70 -4.99 2.38
CA SER A 128 12.70 -5.60 3.25
C SER A 128 13.11 -6.99 3.76
N ASP A 129 13.64 -7.85 2.89
CA ASP A 129 14.20 -9.15 3.29
C ASP A 129 15.38 -8.97 4.25
N ALA A 130 16.30 -8.03 3.97
CA ALA A 130 17.43 -7.73 4.83
C ALA A 130 16.99 -7.25 6.22
N ILE A 131 16.06 -6.30 6.32
CA ILE A 131 15.54 -5.78 7.59
C ILE A 131 14.91 -6.90 8.44
N ARG A 132 14.12 -7.78 7.80
CA ARG A 132 13.50 -8.92 8.49
C ARG A 132 14.53 -9.87 9.11
N ARG A 133 15.72 -9.98 8.49
CA ARG A 133 16.85 -10.79 8.99
C ARG A 133 17.72 -10.06 10.03
N ILE A 134 17.74 -8.73 10.03
CA ILE A 134 18.53 -7.91 10.97
C ILE A 134 17.89 -7.87 12.35
N THR A 135 16.56 -7.75 12.42
CA THR A 135 15.83 -7.59 13.68
C THR A 135 14.49 -8.30 13.68
N VAL A 136 14.18 -8.93 14.82
CA VAL A 136 12.86 -9.48 15.14
C VAL A 136 11.98 -8.48 15.89
N GLY A 137 12.60 -7.44 16.48
CA GLY A 137 11.92 -6.40 17.24
C GLY A 137 11.03 -5.55 16.33
N PRO A 138 9.71 -5.46 16.58
CA PRO A 138 8.78 -4.74 15.72
C PRO A 138 9.12 -3.25 15.56
N LEU A 139 9.49 -2.57 16.66
CA LEU A 139 9.84 -1.14 16.63
C LEU A 139 11.07 -0.88 15.75
N TRP A 140 12.14 -1.66 15.92
CA TRP A 140 13.35 -1.52 15.10
C TRP A 140 13.10 -1.87 13.63
N ARG A 141 12.25 -2.88 13.36
CA ARG A 141 11.85 -3.20 12.00
C ARG A 141 11.13 -2.02 11.35
N TRP A 142 10.20 -1.39 12.08
CA TRP A 142 9.47 -0.22 11.61
C TRP A 142 10.41 0.96 11.33
N LEU A 143 11.32 1.28 12.26
CA LEU A 143 12.30 2.37 12.10
C LEU A 143 13.22 2.15 10.88
N LEU A 144 13.69 0.91 10.67
CA LEU A 144 14.54 0.58 9.53
C LEU A 144 13.80 0.65 8.19
N HIS A 145 12.49 0.44 8.16
CA HIS A 145 11.68 0.70 6.96
C HIS A 145 11.44 2.20 6.76
N ALA A 146 11.12 2.93 7.83
CA ALA A 146 10.89 4.37 7.79
C ALA A 146 12.12 5.14 7.29
N GLN A 147 13.34 4.72 7.64
CA GLN A 147 14.54 5.42 7.18
C GLN A 147 14.78 5.32 5.66
N ILE A 148 14.24 4.29 4.99
CA ILE A 148 14.42 4.11 3.53
C ILE A 148 13.85 5.30 2.75
N VAL A 149 12.77 5.92 3.24
CA VAL A 149 12.08 7.01 2.53
C VAL A 149 12.71 8.38 2.77
N ILE A 150 13.61 8.54 3.75
CA ILE A 150 14.19 9.84 4.13
C ILE A 150 14.93 10.48 2.94
N VAL A 151 15.86 9.75 2.31
CA VAL A 151 16.64 10.28 1.20
C VAL A 151 15.79 10.52 -0.06
N PRO A 152 14.90 9.60 -0.49
CA PRO A 152 13.94 9.88 -1.56
C PRO A 152 13.11 11.14 -1.34
N LEU A 153 12.63 11.40 -0.12
CA LEU A 153 11.91 12.62 0.21
C LEU A 153 12.82 13.85 0.12
N ALA A 154 14.06 13.77 0.61
CA ALA A 154 15.02 14.86 0.45
C ALA A 154 15.30 15.17 -1.04
N LEU A 155 15.44 14.14 -1.88
CA LEU A 155 15.58 14.31 -3.33
C LEU A 155 14.34 14.98 -3.95
N LEU A 156 13.14 14.57 -3.54
CA LEU A 156 11.89 15.18 -3.98
C LEU A 156 11.83 16.67 -3.65
N PHE A 157 12.09 17.04 -2.39
CA PHE A 157 12.05 18.44 -1.94
C PHE A 157 13.20 19.29 -2.46
N SER A 158 14.31 18.68 -2.89
CA SER A 158 15.45 19.40 -3.49
C SER A 158 15.19 19.88 -4.94
N GLY A 159 14.08 19.51 -5.55
CA GLY A 159 13.79 19.78 -6.97
C GLY A 159 14.50 18.84 -7.94
N THR A 160 15.10 17.75 -7.45
CA THR A 160 15.81 16.77 -8.32
C THR A 160 14.89 16.16 -9.38
N PHE A 161 13.58 16.13 -9.13
CA PHE A 161 12.57 15.50 -10.00
C PHE A 161 11.77 16.49 -10.86
N ASP A 162 12.03 17.80 -10.78
CA ASP A 162 11.19 18.84 -11.41
C ASP A 162 11.08 18.70 -12.93
N ASN A 163 12.11 18.14 -13.56
CA ASN A 163 12.13 17.92 -15.01
C ASN A 163 11.42 16.64 -15.46
N LEU A 164 11.04 15.75 -14.52
CA LEU A 164 10.25 14.56 -14.84
C LEU A 164 8.85 14.94 -15.25
N SER A 165 8.33 14.24 -16.26
CA SER A 165 7.01 14.51 -16.81
C SER A 165 5.89 14.38 -15.77
N LEU A 166 6.04 13.46 -14.81
CA LEU A 166 5.15 13.30 -13.66
C LEU A 166 5.08 14.55 -12.77
N LEU A 167 6.22 15.13 -12.40
CA LEU A 167 6.26 16.31 -11.52
C LEU A 167 5.78 17.57 -12.26
N LYS A 168 6.11 17.71 -13.55
CA LYS A 168 5.52 18.75 -14.40
C LYS A 168 3.99 18.64 -14.45
N GLU A 169 3.45 17.42 -14.57
CA GLU A 169 2.00 17.21 -14.57
C GLU A 169 1.38 17.53 -13.19
N TYR A 170 2.05 17.18 -12.09
CA TYR A 170 1.63 17.57 -10.74
C TYR A 170 1.55 19.08 -10.58
N THR A 171 2.62 19.81 -10.89
CA THR A 171 2.64 21.28 -10.79
C THR A 171 1.54 21.94 -11.64
N ASN A 172 1.26 21.40 -12.82
CA ASN A 172 0.20 21.92 -13.69
C ASN A 172 -1.22 21.59 -13.21
N ARG A 173 -1.39 20.63 -12.30
CA ARG A 173 -2.69 20.13 -11.83
C ARG A 173 -2.81 20.09 -10.30
N GLN A 174 -2.07 20.94 -9.61
CA GLN A 174 -1.98 20.90 -8.15
C GLN A 174 -3.36 21.02 -7.49
N ASP A 175 -4.21 21.96 -7.93
CA ASP A 175 -5.56 22.12 -7.39
C ASP A 175 -6.42 20.86 -7.54
N VAL A 176 -6.32 20.18 -8.68
CA VAL A 176 -7.05 18.93 -8.95
C VAL A 176 -6.51 17.81 -8.07
N PHE A 177 -5.19 17.75 -7.88
CA PHE A 177 -4.55 16.79 -7.00
C PHE A 177 -4.98 16.97 -5.54
N ASP A 178 -4.97 18.20 -5.04
CA ASP A 178 -5.33 18.51 -3.65
C ASP A 178 -6.82 18.22 -3.39
N ALA A 179 -7.69 18.56 -4.34
CA ALA A 179 -9.10 18.18 -4.27
C ALA A 179 -9.30 16.66 -4.29
N ALA A 180 -8.54 15.93 -5.12
CA ALA A 180 -8.57 14.47 -5.17
C ALA A 180 -8.08 13.85 -3.86
N LEU A 181 -7.04 14.39 -3.23
CA LEU A 181 -6.56 13.93 -1.92
C LEU A 181 -7.66 14.05 -0.87
N VAL A 182 -8.28 15.22 -0.76
CA VAL A 182 -9.36 15.47 0.22
C VAL A 182 -10.54 14.53 -0.02
N GLN A 183 -11.00 14.39 -1.26
CA GLN A 183 -12.08 13.46 -1.60
C GLN A 183 -11.73 12.01 -1.28
N HIS A 184 -10.48 11.59 -1.54
CA HIS A 184 -10.04 10.22 -1.22
C HIS A 184 -10.05 9.98 0.28
N LEU A 185 -9.58 10.93 1.09
CA LEU A 185 -9.63 10.85 2.55
C LEU A 185 -11.08 10.86 3.08
N MET A 186 -11.97 11.66 2.48
CA MET A 186 -13.39 11.65 2.82
C MET A 186 -14.06 10.30 2.50
N LEU A 187 -13.72 9.67 1.38
CA LEU A 187 -14.19 8.33 1.03
C LEU A 187 -13.73 7.29 2.06
N LEU A 188 -12.48 7.38 2.50
CA LEU A 188 -11.93 6.51 3.53
C LEU A 188 -12.66 6.68 4.87
N ALA A 189 -12.73 7.91 5.40
CA ALA A 189 -13.39 8.19 6.67
C ALA A 189 -14.89 7.85 6.62
N GLY A 190 -15.56 8.26 5.54
CA GLY A 190 -16.98 7.99 5.29
C GLY A 190 -17.30 6.51 5.09
N THR A 191 -16.31 5.67 4.79
CA THR A 191 -16.46 4.21 4.74
C THR A 191 -16.19 3.58 6.10
N VAL A 192 -15.05 3.90 6.69
CA VAL A 192 -14.52 3.18 7.85
C VAL A 192 -15.36 3.46 9.10
N LEU A 193 -15.78 4.71 9.31
CA LEU A 193 -16.56 5.08 10.50
C LEU A 193 -17.92 4.36 10.53
N PRO A 194 -18.75 4.38 9.46
CA PRO A 194 -19.98 3.58 9.44
C PRO A 194 -19.72 2.07 9.47
N ALA A 195 -18.69 1.59 8.78
CA ALA A 195 -18.36 0.17 8.79
C ALA A 195 -17.98 -0.33 10.19
N LEU A 196 -17.25 0.47 10.98
CA LEU A 196 -16.98 0.18 12.38
C LEU A 196 -18.24 0.25 13.24
N ALA A 197 -19.06 1.30 13.05
CA ALA A 197 -20.30 1.48 13.80
C ALA A 197 -21.30 0.33 13.60
N ILE A 198 -21.30 -0.30 12.42
CA ILE A 198 -22.16 -1.45 12.09
C ILE A 198 -21.46 -2.77 12.40
N GLY A 199 -20.22 -2.93 11.94
CA GLY A 199 -19.46 -4.17 11.99
C GLY A 199 -19.04 -4.59 13.40
N LEU A 200 -18.73 -3.63 14.29
CA LEU A 200 -18.39 -3.94 15.68
C LEU A 200 -19.58 -4.55 16.43
N PRO A 201 -20.77 -3.89 16.51
CA PRO A 201 -21.94 -4.48 17.15
C PRO A 201 -22.35 -5.81 16.50
N LEU A 202 -22.33 -5.88 15.16
CA LEU A 202 -22.70 -7.09 14.44
C LEU A 202 -21.76 -8.26 14.76
N GLY A 203 -20.45 -8.01 14.84
CA GLY A 203 -19.45 -8.98 15.24
C GLY A 203 -19.62 -9.48 16.67
N VAL A 204 -19.85 -8.56 17.62
CA VAL A 204 -20.13 -8.91 19.03
C VAL A 204 -21.42 -9.73 19.13
N TRP A 205 -22.46 -9.35 18.39
CA TRP A 205 -23.73 -10.09 18.35
C TRP A 205 -23.58 -11.51 17.78
N CYS A 206 -22.72 -11.69 16.78
CA CYS A 206 -22.37 -13.00 16.21
C CYS A 206 -21.52 -13.85 17.16
N TYR A 207 -20.65 -13.25 17.95
CA TYR A 207 -19.84 -13.96 18.94
C TYR A 207 -20.70 -14.68 19.98
N PHE A 208 -21.76 -14.03 20.47
CA PHE A 208 -22.64 -14.61 21.50
C PHE A 208 -23.58 -15.72 20.99
N SER A 209 -23.62 -16.03 19.70
CA SER A 209 -24.48 -17.10 19.18
C SER A 209 -23.95 -17.69 17.88
N ALA A 210 -23.48 -18.95 17.94
CA ALA A 210 -22.98 -19.69 16.78
C ALA A 210 -24.03 -19.83 15.66
N SER A 211 -25.31 -19.96 16.02
CA SER A 211 -26.42 -20.04 15.05
C SER A 211 -26.55 -18.78 14.18
N ARG A 212 -26.16 -17.60 14.69
CA ARG A 212 -26.20 -16.34 13.94
C ARG A 212 -25.02 -16.18 12.98
N GLN A 213 -23.89 -16.82 13.27
CA GLN A 213 -22.67 -16.69 12.47
C GLN A 213 -22.87 -17.20 11.05
N GLY A 214 -23.51 -18.37 10.89
CA GLY A 214 -23.76 -18.99 9.59
C GLY A 214 -24.49 -18.06 8.61
N PRO A 215 -25.71 -17.58 8.94
CA PRO A 215 -26.47 -16.68 8.08
C PRO A 215 -25.75 -15.34 7.82
N VAL A 216 -25.22 -14.70 8.86
CA VAL A 216 -24.55 -13.39 8.72
C VAL A 216 -23.33 -13.49 7.82
N PHE A 217 -22.45 -14.47 8.06
CA PHE A 217 -21.27 -14.66 7.22
C PHE A 217 -21.63 -15.08 5.81
N THR A 218 -22.72 -15.83 5.61
CA THR A 218 -23.19 -16.19 4.26
C THR A 218 -23.59 -14.94 3.48
N VAL A 219 -24.42 -14.06 4.05
CA VAL A 219 -24.84 -12.81 3.40
C VAL A 219 -23.66 -11.90 3.10
N LEU A 220 -22.80 -11.66 4.10
CA LEU A 220 -21.63 -10.81 3.95
C LEU A 220 -20.62 -11.37 2.93
N ASN A 221 -20.50 -12.71 2.85
CA ASN A 221 -19.66 -13.37 1.86
C ASN A 221 -20.23 -13.22 0.44
N VAL A 222 -21.54 -13.41 0.25
CA VAL A 222 -22.20 -13.20 -1.04
C VAL A 222 -21.92 -11.79 -1.55
N ILE A 223 -22.04 -10.76 -0.69
CA ILE A 223 -21.75 -9.38 -1.08
C ILE A 223 -20.31 -9.20 -1.56
N GLN A 224 -19.32 -9.76 -0.85
CA GLN A 224 -17.91 -9.66 -1.26
C GLN A 224 -17.57 -10.42 -2.54
N THR A 225 -18.36 -11.43 -2.91
CA THR A 225 -18.13 -12.19 -4.16
C THR A 225 -18.63 -11.43 -5.40
N ILE A 226 -19.49 -10.44 -5.25
CA ILE A 226 -19.95 -9.59 -6.36
C ILE A 226 -18.82 -8.62 -6.71
N PRO A 227 -18.29 -8.59 -7.94
CA PRO A 227 -17.24 -7.65 -8.34
C PRO A 227 -17.60 -6.20 -7.99
N SER A 228 -16.66 -5.44 -7.43
CA SER A 228 -16.95 -4.09 -6.88
C SER A 228 -17.58 -3.15 -7.89
N VAL A 229 -17.09 -3.16 -9.14
CA VAL A 229 -17.66 -2.39 -10.27
C VAL A 229 -19.11 -2.78 -10.53
N ALA A 230 -19.44 -4.08 -10.47
CA ALA A 230 -20.80 -4.56 -10.67
C ALA A 230 -21.70 -4.18 -9.49
N LEU A 231 -21.22 -4.27 -8.25
CA LEU A 231 -21.98 -3.84 -7.08
C LEU A 231 -22.29 -2.34 -7.16
N PHE A 232 -21.33 -1.50 -7.57
CA PHE A 232 -21.58 -0.08 -7.80
C PHE A 232 -22.69 0.13 -8.83
N GLY A 233 -22.63 -0.56 -9.98
CA GLY A 233 -23.67 -0.51 -11.01
C GLY A 233 -25.05 -0.96 -10.53
N LEU A 234 -25.11 -2.03 -9.73
CA LEU A 234 -26.35 -2.56 -9.13
C LEU A 234 -27.01 -1.57 -8.16
N LEU A 235 -26.24 -0.69 -7.52
CA LEU A 235 -26.77 0.32 -6.60
C LEU A 235 -27.34 1.55 -7.33
N ILE A 236 -26.97 1.79 -8.59
CA ILE A 236 -27.39 2.99 -9.33
C ILE A 236 -28.90 3.07 -9.47
N ALA A 237 -29.53 2.04 -10.06
CA ALA A 237 -30.95 2.05 -10.37
C ALA A 237 -31.85 2.11 -9.11
N PRO A 238 -31.60 1.30 -8.04
CA PRO A 238 -32.36 1.39 -6.81
C PRO A 238 -32.25 2.77 -6.14
N LEU A 239 -31.04 3.34 -6.04
CA LEU A 239 -30.85 4.65 -5.41
C LEU A 239 -31.46 5.79 -6.22
N ALA A 240 -31.35 5.75 -7.55
CA ALA A 240 -32.00 6.72 -8.42
C ALA A 240 -33.53 6.65 -8.30
N GLY A 241 -34.10 5.44 -8.23
CA GLY A 241 -35.53 5.24 -8.00
C GLY A 241 -35.99 5.77 -6.63
N LEU A 242 -35.17 5.54 -5.60
CA LEU A 242 -35.45 5.96 -4.22
C LEU A 242 -35.44 7.50 -4.10
N VAL A 243 -34.46 8.17 -4.71
CA VAL A 243 -34.42 9.65 -4.77
C VAL A 243 -35.59 10.21 -5.57
N LYS A 244 -36.00 9.54 -6.67
CA LYS A 244 -37.19 9.95 -7.44
C LYS A 244 -38.48 9.85 -6.62
N GLN A 245 -38.60 8.83 -5.77
CA GLN A 245 -39.76 8.65 -4.90
C GLN A 245 -39.75 9.60 -3.69
N PHE A 246 -38.56 9.91 -3.17
CA PHE A 246 -38.36 10.75 -1.99
C PHE A 246 -37.38 11.90 -2.29
N PRO A 247 -37.83 12.99 -2.94
CA PRO A 247 -36.95 14.07 -3.41
C PRO A 247 -36.13 14.75 -2.30
N TRP A 248 -36.60 14.71 -1.06
CA TRP A 248 -35.89 15.26 0.09
C TRP A 248 -34.54 14.58 0.33
N LEU A 249 -34.34 13.35 -0.12
CA LEU A 249 -33.06 12.65 -0.01
C LEU A 249 -31.96 13.26 -0.87
N ALA A 250 -32.32 13.85 -2.01
CA ALA A 250 -31.36 14.59 -2.84
C ALA A 250 -30.78 15.79 -2.07
N ALA A 251 -31.58 16.45 -1.23
CA ALA A 251 -31.10 17.53 -0.38
C ALA A 251 -30.08 17.07 0.68
N PHE A 252 -30.10 15.78 1.05
CA PHE A 252 -29.09 15.14 1.91
C PHE A 252 -27.91 14.55 1.12
N GLY A 253 -27.81 14.80 -0.19
CA GLY A 253 -26.71 14.31 -1.04
C GLY A 253 -26.83 12.86 -1.49
N VAL A 254 -27.99 12.22 -1.30
CA VAL A 254 -28.27 10.88 -1.84
C VAL A 254 -28.48 10.98 -3.34
N ALA A 255 -27.73 10.19 -4.09
CA ALA A 255 -27.79 10.16 -5.55
C ALA A 255 -27.57 8.72 -6.05
N GLY A 256 -28.02 8.46 -7.28
CA GLY A 256 -27.81 7.18 -7.95
C GLY A 256 -26.35 6.92 -8.36
N THR A 257 -25.55 7.97 -8.51
CA THR A 257 -24.11 7.90 -8.83
C THR A 257 -23.32 8.78 -7.86
N GLY A 258 -22.00 8.66 -7.89
CA GLY A 258 -21.09 9.46 -7.07
C GLY A 258 -20.82 8.87 -5.69
N MET A 259 -20.73 9.73 -4.69
CA MET A 259 -20.28 9.42 -3.33
C MET A 259 -21.16 8.38 -2.63
N THR A 260 -22.49 8.50 -2.75
CA THR A 260 -23.45 7.69 -1.99
C THR A 260 -23.37 6.19 -2.30
N PRO A 261 -23.52 5.73 -3.57
CA PRO A 261 -23.34 4.32 -3.90
C PRO A 261 -21.93 3.80 -3.61
N ALA A 262 -20.91 4.65 -3.77
CA ALA A 262 -19.54 4.29 -3.41
C ALA A 262 -19.39 3.97 -1.93
N LEU A 263 -19.85 4.86 -1.05
CA LEU A 263 -19.81 4.65 0.40
C LEU A 263 -20.59 3.41 0.83
N ILE A 264 -21.80 3.20 0.29
CA ILE A 264 -22.59 2.02 0.60
C ILE A 264 -21.82 0.74 0.25
N ALA A 265 -21.33 0.63 -0.98
CA ALA A 265 -20.60 -0.56 -1.41
C ALA A 265 -19.28 -0.75 -0.64
N LEU A 266 -18.51 0.32 -0.41
CA LEU A 266 -17.27 0.25 0.36
C LEU A 266 -17.53 -0.18 1.82
N VAL A 267 -18.60 0.33 2.45
CA VAL A 267 -19.03 -0.10 3.80
C VAL A 267 -19.37 -1.57 3.79
N LEU A 268 -20.23 -2.02 2.87
CA LEU A 268 -20.64 -3.41 2.76
C LEU A 268 -19.45 -4.36 2.58
N TYR A 269 -18.47 -3.96 1.78
CA TYR A 269 -17.22 -4.71 1.61
C TYR A 269 -16.38 -4.74 2.88
N ALA A 270 -16.31 -3.66 3.63
CA ALA A 270 -15.58 -3.63 4.89
C ALA A 270 -16.24 -4.49 6.00
N LEU A 271 -17.56 -4.72 5.94
CA LEU A 271 -18.28 -5.43 7.01
C LEU A 271 -17.77 -6.85 7.25
N LEU A 272 -17.56 -7.67 6.21
CA LEU A 272 -17.19 -9.08 6.39
C LEU A 272 -15.87 -9.26 7.18
N PRO A 273 -14.73 -8.66 6.77
CA PRO A 273 -13.48 -8.79 7.50
C PRO A 273 -13.53 -8.12 8.87
N LEU A 274 -14.32 -7.06 9.07
CA LEU A 274 -14.54 -6.47 10.40
C LEU A 274 -15.28 -7.43 11.34
N VAL A 275 -16.44 -7.94 10.92
CA VAL A 275 -17.26 -8.86 11.73
C VAL A 275 -16.48 -10.15 12.01
N ARG A 276 -15.80 -10.73 11.01
CA ARG A 276 -14.91 -11.88 11.21
C ARG A 276 -13.76 -11.55 12.15
N GLY A 277 -13.17 -10.37 12.04
CA GLY A 277 -12.09 -9.90 12.92
C GLY A 277 -12.51 -9.80 14.38
N VAL A 278 -13.71 -9.28 14.65
CA VAL A 278 -14.29 -9.22 16.01
C VAL A 278 -14.51 -10.62 16.57
N VAL A 279 -15.18 -11.50 15.81
CA VAL A 279 -15.46 -12.88 16.25
C VAL A 279 -14.16 -13.65 16.49
N ALA A 280 -13.19 -13.55 15.57
CA ALA A 280 -11.89 -14.20 15.70
C ALA A 280 -11.10 -13.66 16.91
N GLY A 281 -11.14 -12.35 17.16
CA GLY A 281 -10.48 -11.74 18.31
C GLY A 281 -11.05 -12.22 19.64
N LEU A 282 -12.37 -12.25 19.77
CA LEU A 282 -13.03 -12.73 20.98
C LEU A 282 -12.84 -14.24 21.19
N ASN A 283 -12.83 -15.03 20.11
CA ASN A 283 -12.57 -16.48 20.18
C ASN A 283 -11.10 -16.84 20.52
N GLN A 284 -10.14 -15.93 20.31
CA GLN A 284 -8.73 -16.19 20.64
C GLN A 284 -8.45 -16.07 22.16
N VAL A 285 -9.37 -15.47 22.93
CA VAL A 285 -9.18 -15.29 24.37
C VAL A 285 -9.11 -16.66 25.08
N PRO A 286 -8.05 -16.97 25.84
CA PRO A 286 -7.91 -18.29 26.48
C PRO A 286 -9.04 -18.58 27.47
N ARG A 287 -9.56 -19.82 27.44
CA ARG A 287 -10.66 -20.25 28.32
C ARG A 287 -10.27 -20.17 29.79
N ASP A 288 -9.06 -20.57 30.14
CA ASP A 288 -8.53 -20.57 31.51
C ASP A 288 -8.53 -19.16 32.12
N VAL A 289 -8.25 -18.13 31.30
CA VAL A 289 -8.31 -16.72 31.72
C VAL A 289 -9.76 -16.29 31.98
N LEU A 290 -10.71 -16.74 31.17
CA LEU A 290 -12.14 -16.46 31.36
C LEU A 290 -12.72 -17.16 32.59
N GLU A 291 -12.29 -18.40 32.86
CA GLU A 291 -12.67 -19.16 34.05
C GLU A 291 -12.09 -18.53 35.31
N SER A 292 -10.82 -18.11 35.27
CA SER A 292 -10.17 -17.37 36.35
C SER A 292 -10.88 -16.05 36.65
N ALA A 293 -11.21 -15.28 35.61
CA ALA A 293 -11.98 -14.03 35.76
C ALA A 293 -13.37 -14.28 36.37
N LYS A 294 -14.03 -15.38 36.02
CA LYS A 294 -15.31 -15.80 36.62
C LYS A 294 -15.12 -16.19 38.10
N ALA A 295 -14.07 -16.94 38.44
CA ALA A 295 -13.75 -17.34 39.80
C ALA A 295 -13.44 -16.15 40.72
N MET A 296 -12.88 -15.08 40.14
CA MET A 296 -12.65 -13.78 40.81
C MET A 296 -13.94 -12.95 41.02
N GLY A 297 -15.12 -13.47 40.67
CA GLY A 297 -16.40 -12.80 40.87
C GLY A 297 -16.77 -11.77 39.80
N MET A 298 -16.05 -11.71 38.67
CA MET A 298 -16.38 -10.75 37.61
C MET A 298 -17.70 -11.10 36.91
N SER A 299 -18.59 -10.11 36.80
CA SER A 299 -19.81 -10.19 35.98
C SER A 299 -19.48 -10.30 34.48
N SER A 300 -20.43 -10.75 33.67
CA SER A 300 -20.26 -10.87 32.21
C SER A 300 -19.80 -9.58 31.54
N GLY A 301 -20.32 -8.42 31.97
CA GLY A 301 -19.91 -7.11 31.46
C GLY A 301 -18.50 -6.70 31.88
N GLN A 302 -18.11 -7.00 33.12
CA GLN A 302 -16.75 -6.76 33.62
C GLN A 302 -15.75 -7.65 32.87
N ARG A 303 -16.01 -8.96 32.74
CA ARG A 303 -15.18 -9.86 31.96
C ARG A 303 -15.06 -9.42 30.50
N PHE A 304 -16.14 -8.91 29.91
CA PHE A 304 -16.08 -8.42 28.54
C PHE A 304 -15.16 -7.21 28.40
N ARG A 305 -15.34 -6.18 29.23
CA ARG A 305 -14.58 -4.92 29.13
C ARG A 305 -13.14 -5.02 29.61
N HIS A 306 -12.88 -5.77 30.68
CA HIS A 306 -11.57 -5.81 31.34
C HIS A 306 -10.71 -7.01 30.93
N VAL A 307 -11.28 -8.06 30.33
CA VAL A 307 -10.54 -9.28 29.97
C VAL A 307 -10.64 -9.56 28.47
N GLN A 308 -11.84 -9.78 27.95
CA GLN A 308 -12.01 -10.17 26.55
C GLN A 308 -11.61 -9.06 25.58
N LEU A 309 -12.08 -7.84 25.78
CA LEU A 309 -11.84 -6.73 24.85
C LEU A 309 -10.34 -6.37 24.74
N PRO A 310 -9.57 -6.22 25.84
CA PRO A 310 -8.13 -5.97 25.75
C PRO A 310 -7.36 -7.09 25.07
N LEU A 311 -7.67 -8.37 25.39
CA LEU A 311 -6.98 -9.52 24.79
C LEU A 311 -7.35 -9.75 23.32
N ALA A 312 -8.57 -9.38 22.92
CA ALA A 312 -9.03 -9.47 21.53
C ALA A 312 -8.51 -8.32 20.65
N LEU A 313 -8.16 -7.16 21.25
CA LEU A 313 -7.82 -5.94 20.53
C LEU A 313 -6.69 -6.12 19.51
N PRO A 314 -5.55 -6.78 19.81
CA PRO A 314 -4.48 -6.97 18.83
C PRO A 314 -4.91 -7.77 17.60
N VAL A 315 -5.87 -8.71 17.75
CA VAL A 315 -6.44 -9.47 16.63
C VAL A 315 -7.34 -8.58 15.80
N PHE A 316 -8.23 -7.85 16.46
CA PHE A 316 -9.15 -6.95 15.79
C PHE A 316 -8.38 -5.88 14.99
N LEU A 317 -7.33 -5.30 15.55
CA LEU A 317 -6.48 -4.33 14.85
C LEU A 317 -5.76 -4.91 13.63
N ARG A 318 -5.38 -6.20 13.65
CA ARG A 318 -4.86 -6.88 12.45
C ARG A 318 -5.91 -6.98 11.36
N SER A 319 -7.17 -7.29 11.71
CA SER A 319 -8.27 -7.31 10.75
C SER A 319 -8.61 -5.91 10.24
N LEU A 320 -8.65 -4.91 11.12
CA LEU A 320 -8.91 -3.52 10.77
C LEU A 320 -7.83 -2.97 9.84
N ARG A 321 -6.56 -3.30 10.07
CA ARG A 321 -5.46 -2.97 9.15
C ARG A 321 -5.75 -3.44 7.72
N VAL A 322 -6.13 -4.72 7.57
CA VAL A 322 -6.45 -5.30 6.25
C VAL A 322 -7.64 -4.56 5.62
N VAL A 323 -8.69 -4.27 6.40
CA VAL A 323 -9.85 -3.49 5.94
C VAL A 323 -9.43 -2.12 5.44
N MET A 324 -8.62 -1.40 6.20
CA MET A 324 -8.16 -0.06 5.85
C MET A 324 -7.36 -0.05 4.54
N VAL A 325 -6.38 -0.95 4.40
CA VAL A 325 -5.57 -1.09 3.18
C VAL A 325 -6.44 -1.47 1.98
N GLN A 326 -7.38 -2.40 2.18
CA GLN A 326 -8.35 -2.80 1.15
C GLN A 326 -9.23 -1.61 0.72
N THR A 327 -9.76 -0.83 1.67
CA THR A 327 -10.62 0.32 1.39
C THR A 327 -9.87 1.40 0.61
N VAL A 328 -8.59 1.66 0.91
CA VAL A 328 -7.74 2.59 0.14
C VAL A 328 -7.67 2.20 -1.34
N GLY A 329 -7.45 0.93 -1.64
CA GLY A 329 -7.42 0.43 -3.01
C GLY A 329 -8.79 0.45 -3.67
N MET A 330 -9.83 -0.02 -2.98
CA MET A 330 -11.19 -0.07 -3.54
C MET A 330 -11.79 1.32 -3.80
N ALA A 331 -11.42 2.33 -3.01
CA ALA A 331 -11.85 3.71 -3.22
C ALA A 331 -11.39 4.27 -4.57
N VAL A 332 -10.27 3.79 -5.13
CA VAL A 332 -9.85 4.16 -6.49
C VAL A 332 -10.90 3.73 -7.51
N VAL A 333 -11.40 2.49 -7.39
CA VAL A 333 -12.39 1.92 -8.33
C VAL A 333 -13.72 2.68 -8.27
N ALA A 334 -14.08 3.22 -7.10
CA ALA A 334 -15.31 4.00 -6.93
C ALA A 334 -15.37 5.26 -7.81
N ALA A 335 -14.22 5.77 -8.29
CA ALA A 335 -14.20 6.87 -9.24
C ALA A 335 -14.92 6.56 -10.57
N LEU A 336 -15.05 5.28 -10.95
CA LEU A 336 -15.79 4.86 -12.16
C LEU A 336 -17.27 5.26 -12.14
N ILE A 337 -17.85 5.38 -10.95
CA ILE A 337 -19.24 5.86 -10.77
C ILE A 337 -19.29 7.33 -10.34
N GLY A 338 -18.18 8.06 -10.46
CA GLY A 338 -18.11 9.49 -10.16
C GLY A 338 -17.85 9.84 -8.70
N ALA A 339 -17.36 8.90 -7.88
CA ALA A 339 -17.06 9.17 -6.46
C ALA A 339 -15.85 10.10 -6.25
N GLY A 340 -15.05 10.33 -7.29
CA GLY A 340 -13.89 11.22 -7.24
C GLY A 340 -12.65 10.59 -6.61
N GLY A 341 -11.90 11.39 -5.86
CA GLY A 341 -10.65 10.96 -5.23
C GLY A 341 -9.50 10.74 -6.21
N PHE A 342 -8.43 10.08 -5.77
CA PHE A 342 -7.30 9.75 -6.64
C PHE A 342 -7.69 8.84 -7.81
N GLY A 343 -8.76 8.04 -7.65
CA GLY A 343 -9.31 7.24 -8.74
C GLY A 343 -9.71 8.06 -9.96
N ALA A 344 -10.18 9.30 -9.78
CA ALA A 344 -10.54 10.16 -10.90
C ALA A 344 -9.32 10.46 -11.80
N LEU A 345 -8.16 10.75 -11.20
CA LEU A 345 -6.90 10.95 -11.92
C LEU A 345 -6.46 9.66 -12.64
N VAL A 346 -6.58 8.51 -11.97
CA VAL A 346 -6.25 7.20 -12.55
C VAL A 346 -7.07 6.93 -13.80
N PHE A 347 -8.41 6.99 -13.71
CA PHE A 347 -9.27 6.69 -14.84
C PHE A 347 -9.21 7.74 -15.93
N GLN A 348 -9.06 9.03 -15.58
CA GLN A 348 -8.84 10.08 -16.57
C GLN A 348 -7.54 9.83 -17.35
N GLY A 349 -6.46 9.43 -16.66
CA GLY A 349 -5.18 9.10 -17.29
C GLY A 349 -5.30 7.89 -18.22
N LEU A 350 -6.02 6.84 -17.80
CA LEU A 350 -6.26 5.65 -18.62
C LEU A 350 -7.07 6.00 -19.89
N LEU A 351 -8.16 6.76 -19.74
CA LEU A 351 -9.03 7.15 -20.85
C LEU A 351 -8.35 8.12 -21.84
N SER A 352 -7.37 8.88 -21.38
CA SER A 352 -6.60 9.83 -22.20
C SER A 352 -5.23 9.30 -22.63
N SER A 353 -4.91 8.03 -22.34
CA SER A 353 -3.57 7.44 -22.57
C SER A 353 -2.42 8.28 -21.98
N ALA A 354 -2.69 8.99 -20.88
CA ALA A 354 -1.73 9.85 -20.18
C ALA A 354 -1.19 9.13 -18.94
N ILE A 355 -0.11 8.35 -19.12
CA ILE A 355 0.49 7.55 -18.04
C ILE A 355 0.92 8.38 -16.82
N ASP A 356 1.40 9.61 -17.03
CA ASP A 356 1.78 10.50 -15.93
C ASP A 356 0.58 10.84 -15.04
N LEU A 357 -0.61 11.02 -15.63
CA LEU A 357 -1.83 11.29 -14.88
C LEU A 357 -2.30 10.05 -14.11
N VAL A 358 -2.11 8.85 -14.69
CA VAL A 358 -2.33 7.58 -13.99
C VAL A 358 -1.42 7.47 -12.77
N LEU A 359 -0.12 7.70 -12.96
CA LEU A 359 0.88 7.65 -11.89
C LEU A 359 0.61 8.71 -10.82
N LEU A 360 0.14 9.89 -11.21
CA LEU A 360 -0.22 10.97 -10.29
C LEU A 360 -1.35 10.56 -9.33
N GLY A 361 -2.25 9.66 -9.74
CA GLY A 361 -3.25 9.05 -8.86
C GLY A 361 -2.76 7.80 -8.12
N VAL A 362 -2.04 6.91 -8.79
CA VAL A 362 -1.63 5.60 -8.22
C VAL A 362 -0.56 5.73 -7.13
N ILE A 363 0.45 6.59 -7.32
CA ILE A 363 1.56 6.72 -6.36
C ILE A 363 1.07 7.19 -4.98
N PRO A 364 0.25 8.26 -4.86
CA PRO A 364 -0.32 8.65 -3.58
C PRO A 364 -1.19 7.58 -2.93
N VAL A 365 -1.96 6.81 -3.71
CA VAL A 365 -2.78 5.71 -3.18
C VAL A 365 -1.88 4.63 -2.56
N ILE A 366 -0.81 4.22 -3.25
CA ILE A 366 0.17 3.26 -2.72
C ILE A 366 0.84 3.82 -1.47
N ALA A 367 1.27 5.08 -1.50
CA ALA A 367 1.88 5.74 -0.36
C ALA A 367 0.93 5.77 0.85
N LEU A 368 -0.32 6.13 0.65
CA LEU A 368 -1.35 6.15 1.69
C LEU A 368 -1.61 4.75 2.27
N ALA A 369 -1.70 3.73 1.42
CA ALA A 369 -1.85 2.34 1.85
C ALA A 369 -0.66 1.87 2.70
N VAL A 370 0.57 2.15 2.26
CA VAL A 370 1.80 1.80 2.99
C VAL A 370 1.89 2.55 4.32
N VAL A 371 1.55 3.84 4.37
CA VAL A 371 1.55 4.62 5.61
C VAL A 371 0.53 4.06 6.60
N ILE A 372 -0.70 3.80 6.16
CA ILE A 372 -1.74 3.20 7.00
C ILE A 372 -1.27 1.84 7.52
N ASP A 373 -0.77 0.98 6.63
CA ASP A 373 -0.25 -0.35 6.97
C ASP A 373 0.85 -0.28 8.06
N ALA A 374 1.81 0.62 7.87
CA ALA A 374 2.91 0.85 8.80
C ALA A 374 2.45 1.41 10.14
N LEU A 375 1.46 2.31 10.17
CA LEU A 375 0.90 2.86 11.41
C LEU A 375 0.16 1.78 12.22
N PHE A 376 -0.61 0.91 11.56
CA PHE A 376 -1.25 -0.22 12.24
C PHE A 376 -0.22 -1.23 12.77
N ASP A 377 0.83 -1.52 12.00
CA ASP A 377 1.92 -2.38 12.47
C ASP A 377 2.60 -1.84 13.73
N LEU A 378 2.87 -0.53 13.75
CA LEU A 378 3.44 0.15 14.92
C LEU A 378 2.48 0.11 16.11
N TRP A 379 1.19 0.36 15.89
CA TRP A 379 0.18 0.33 16.96
C TRP A 379 0.06 -1.06 17.60
N ILE A 380 0.03 -2.12 16.77
CA ILE A 380 -0.01 -3.51 17.24
C ILE A 380 1.27 -3.86 18.00
N ALA A 381 2.42 -3.35 17.57
CA ALA A 381 3.69 -3.57 18.26
C ALA A 381 3.68 -3.02 19.70
N PHE A 382 3.18 -1.79 19.89
CA PHE A 382 3.09 -1.18 21.23
C PHE A 382 2.16 -1.96 22.17
N LEU A 383 1.05 -2.49 21.65
CA LEU A 383 0.12 -3.28 22.47
C LEU A 383 0.69 -4.61 22.93
N LYS A 384 1.60 -5.23 22.16
CA LYS A 384 2.28 -6.46 22.57
C LYS A 384 3.39 -6.21 23.58
N GLY A 385 4.13 -5.12 23.42
CA GLY A 385 5.18 -4.74 24.37
C GLY A 385 4.63 -4.48 25.77
N ALA A 386 3.42 -3.93 25.88
CA ALA A 386 2.77 -3.67 27.17
C ALA A 386 2.19 -4.91 27.88
N THR A 387 2.21 -6.09 27.24
CA THR A 387 1.73 -7.36 27.84
C THR A 387 2.85 -8.30 28.29
N ASP A 388 4.09 -7.99 27.93
CA ASP A 388 5.28 -8.79 28.29
C ASP A 388 6.09 -8.19 29.46
N ASP A 389 5.68 -7.00 29.95
CA ASP A 389 6.14 -6.35 31.20
C ASP A 389 5.06 -6.49 32.28
#